data_AF-A0AAW0C2D0-F1
#
_entry.id   AF-A0AAW0C2D0-F1
#
_cell.length_a   1.000
_cell.length_b   1.000
_cell.length_c   1.000
_cell.angle_alpha   90.00
_cell.angle_beta   90.00
_cell.angle_gamma   90.00
#
_symmetry.space_group_name_H-M   'P 1'
#
loop_
_entity.id
_entity.type
_entity.pdbx_description
1 polymer ?
#
loop_
_entity_poly.entity_id
_entity_poly.type
_entity_poly.pdbx_seq_one_letter_code
_entity_poly.pdbx_strand_id
1 'polypeptide(L)'
;MNALNLSVDPRSRQYTLMHSNGPPNDSETPFIRAAVSLADERIASLDEEISELQRKLKELEEERVSVAEYQTKNKAILSPLRRIPAEVLTEIFSCLKPYHEPVSEGRQSYLAHGPWLPSHVSRRWRAISLSTPSLWSRIVIDYARQYYPESPLQLEAHIQRAKSLSLKILFCGAEDADSDSQMQMLDHLLEYSSRWEDLVVVCTSQLVSLLDTRRAQINASSLKKLGIEWASSDSQEGVTSIDAFSSIASLTHVVIENPKHSFRPVSLPTHLTHYEVNCPWHLHADILKLTPFVVKARILVQSVDDPLPESMVTLEQLGWLFTTSPKILQRIHAPRLNGLAFYVAEDVTDADVLASVGALIQHSACVLTQLCFNGLPKEISTTTQILQNLPSLADLRIICDLPNTIAVERLGALISSLTISEANGPNTAAPQLRTFSVAHVKHTPTIPYQKYADMLNSRLEAADCELTAATLAIRDAPYPDSASLSTLTAIRRQGFNLTFLEGQDALKEMSLCEYESTWTLYLD
;
A
#
# COMPACT_ATOMS: atom_id res chain seq x y z
N MET A 1 -46.14 48.95 32.92
CA MET A 1 -46.30 48.96 31.46
C MET A 1 -47.52 48.11 31.14
N ASN A 2 -48.64 48.75 30.81
CA ASN A 2 -49.87 48.07 30.45
C ASN A 2 -49.65 47.34 29.12
N ALA A 3 -49.80 46.01 29.12
CA ALA A 3 -49.86 45.25 27.89
C ALA A 3 -51.01 45.81 27.03
N LEU A 4 -50.70 46.32 25.84
CA LEU A 4 -51.71 46.52 24.80
C LEU A 4 -52.38 45.15 24.61
N ASN A 5 -53.63 45.02 25.04
CA ASN A 5 -54.36 43.76 24.90
C ASN A 5 -54.67 43.59 23.40
N LEU A 6 -53.84 42.82 22.70
CA LEU A 6 -53.89 42.61 21.24
C LEU A 6 -55.16 41.87 20.78
N SER A 7 -55.98 41.39 21.73
CA SER A 7 -57.28 40.78 21.46
C SER A 7 -58.36 41.86 21.37
N VAL A 8 -58.75 42.21 20.15
CA VAL A 8 -59.92 43.06 19.88
C VAL A 8 -61.17 42.20 20.01
N ASP A 9 -62.11 42.57 20.89
CA ASP A 9 -63.37 41.84 21.09
C ASP A 9 -64.10 41.64 19.75
N PRO A 10 -64.44 40.40 19.34
CA PRO A 10 -65.16 40.09 18.10
C PRO A 10 -66.49 40.82 17.93
N ARG A 11 -67.10 41.27 19.03
CA ARG A 11 -68.37 42.03 19.03
C ARG A 11 -68.17 43.53 18.96
N SER A 12 -66.92 44.02 19.00
CA SER A 12 -66.63 45.44 18.96
C SER A 12 -66.79 46.01 17.55
N ARG A 13 -67.10 47.32 17.52
CA ARG A 13 -67.15 48.10 16.28
C ARG A 13 -65.78 48.16 15.58
N GLN A 14 -64.70 48.17 16.35
CA GLN A 14 -63.33 48.10 15.85
C GLN A 14 -63.05 46.78 15.11
N TYR A 15 -63.49 45.64 15.65
CA TYR A 15 -63.40 44.34 14.96
C TYR A 15 -64.19 44.34 13.65
N THR A 16 -65.39 44.91 13.64
CA THR A 16 -66.22 45.04 12.42
C THR A 16 -65.53 45.87 11.34
N LEU A 17 -64.86 46.98 11.73
CA LEU A 17 -64.10 47.82 10.82
C LEU A 17 -62.82 47.13 10.31
N MET A 18 -62.19 46.25 11.09
CA MET A 18 -61.04 45.45 10.63
C MET A 18 -61.42 44.38 9.59
N HIS A 19 -62.69 43.97 9.53
CA HIS A 19 -63.19 42.91 8.64
C HIS A 19 -64.18 43.42 7.58
N SER A 20 -64.29 44.75 7.39
CA SER A 20 -65.14 45.36 6.37
C SER A 20 -64.46 46.59 5.76
N ASN A 21 -64.77 46.90 4.49
CA ASN A 21 -64.22 48.08 3.80
C ASN A 21 -64.99 49.38 4.09
N GLY A 22 -65.72 49.45 5.21
CA GLY A 22 -66.50 50.64 5.59
C GLY A 22 -65.61 51.71 6.23
N PRO A 23 -65.85 53.02 5.97
CA PRO A 23 -65.10 54.08 6.63
C PRO A 23 -65.46 54.18 8.13
N PRO A 24 -64.51 54.56 9.01
CA PRO A 24 -64.84 54.93 10.39
C PRO A 24 -65.68 56.21 10.39
N ASN A 25 -66.60 56.33 11.34
CA ASN A 25 -67.38 57.57 11.52
C ASN A 25 -66.58 58.65 12.27
N ASP A 26 -67.14 59.85 12.35
CA ASP A 26 -66.48 61.03 12.94
C ASP A 26 -66.16 60.86 14.44
N SER A 27 -66.91 60.02 15.17
CA SER A 27 -66.69 59.76 16.60
C SER A 27 -65.72 58.60 16.85
N GLU A 28 -65.58 57.64 15.93
CA GLU A 28 -64.64 56.51 15.98
C GLU A 28 -63.22 56.94 15.59
N THR A 29 -63.12 57.90 14.67
CA THR A 29 -61.85 58.36 14.08
C THR A 29 -60.81 58.81 15.11
N PRO A 30 -61.13 59.64 16.13
CA PRO A 30 -60.15 60.05 17.15
C PRO A 30 -59.65 58.89 18.02
N PHE A 31 -60.51 57.92 18.34
CA PHE A 31 -60.15 56.77 19.17
C PHE A 31 -59.21 55.83 18.42
N ILE A 32 -59.48 55.56 17.13
CA ILE A 32 -58.59 54.76 16.27
C ILE A 32 -57.24 55.46 16.11
N ARG A 33 -57.21 56.78 15.89
CA ARG A 33 -55.95 57.54 15.82
C ARG A 33 -55.15 57.47 17.13
N ALA A 34 -55.81 57.55 18.28
CA ALA A 34 -55.14 57.42 19.58
C ALA A 34 -54.57 56.02 19.81
N ALA A 35 -55.31 54.97 19.41
CA ALA A 35 -54.84 53.59 19.48
C ALA A 35 -53.64 53.34 18.55
N VAL A 36 -53.66 53.91 17.33
CA VAL A 36 -52.52 53.91 16.40
C VAL A 36 -51.32 54.62 17.03
N SER A 37 -51.50 55.83 17.56
CA SER A 37 -50.41 56.59 18.22
C SER A 37 -49.78 55.83 19.39
N LEU A 38 -50.60 55.16 20.21
CA LEU A 38 -50.10 54.35 21.32
C LEU A 38 -49.36 53.08 20.84
N ALA A 39 -49.81 52.48 19.75
CA ALA A 39 -49.11 51.36 19.11
C ALA A 39 -47.78 51.83 18.51
N ASP A 40 -47.75 52.99 17.85
CA ASP A 40 -46.54 53.61 17.29
C ASP A 40 -45.50 53.90 18.37
N GLU A 41 -45.92 54.47 19.51
CA GLU A 41 -45.04 54.68 20.68
C GLU A 41 -44.47 53.35 21.22
N ARG A 42 -45.30 52.29 21.27
CA ARG A 42 -44.83 50.99 21.75
C ARG A 42 -43.88 50.32 20.76
N ILE A 43 -44.16 50.42 19.46
CA ILE A 43 -43.26 49.94 18.40
C ILE A 43 -41.92 50.67 18.51
N ALA A 44 -41.91 52.00 18.62
CA ALA A 44 -40.69 52.77 18.78
C ALA A 44 -39.88 52.35 20.03
N SER A 45 -40.55 52.12 21.16
CA SER A 45 -39.91 51.59 22.38
C SER A 45 -39.33 50.18 22.20
N LEU A 46 -40.03 49.30 21.47
CA LEU A 46 -39.54 47.95 21.17
C LEU A 46 -38.37 47.98 20.18
N ASP A 47 -38.41 48.86 19.18
CA ASP A 47 -37.32 49.03 18.20
C ASP A 47 -36.06 49.57 18.86
N GLU A 48 -36.18 50.45 19.86
CA GLU A 48 -35.04 50.92 20.68
C GLU A 48 -34.44 49.79 21.51
N GLU A 49 -35.27 48.97 22.17
CA GLU A 49 -34.82 47.80 22.94
C GLU A 49 -34.17 46.73 22.05
N ILE A 50 -34.75 46.47 20.86
CA ILE A 50 -34.16 45.60 19.84
C ILE A 50 -32.81 46.14 19.40
N SER A 51 -32.70 47.45 19.13
CA SER A 51 -31.45 48.09 18.70
C SER A 51 -30.37 47.99 19.78
N GLU A 52 -30.72 48.19 21.05
CA GLU A 52 -29.78 48.06 22.16
C GLU A 52 -29.30 46.62 22.34
N LEU A 53 -30.22 45.64 22.31
CA LEU A 53 -29.88 44.22 22.41
C LEU A 53 -29.05 43.75 21.21
N GLN A 54 -29.34 44.22 20.00
CA GLN A 54 -28.53 43.93 18.81
C GLN A 54 -27.11 44.49 18.93
N ARG A 55 -26.95 45.71 19.45
CA ARG A 55 -25.62 46.27 19.74
C ARG A 55 -24.89 45.41 20.77
N LYS A 56 -25.57 45.00 21.84
CA LYS A 56 -24.95 44.18 22.90
C LYS A 56 -24.56 42.79 22.41
N LEU A 57 -25.39 42.17 21.58
CA LEU A 57 -25.10 40.89 20.95
C LEU A 57 -23.83 40.99 20.09
N LYS A 58 -23.74 42.03 19.26
CA LYS A 58 -22.56 42.27 18.41
C LYS A 58 -21.28 42.44 19.25
N GLU A 59 -21.32 43.22 20.32
CA GLU A 59 -20.18 43.38 21.25
C GLU A 59 -19.72 42.02 21.83
N LEU A 60 -20.66 41.18 22.27
CA LEU A 60 -20.35 39.87 22.84
C LEU A 60 -19.85 38.88 21.78
N GLU A 61 -20.33 38.96 20.54
CA GLU A 61 -19.83 38.16 19.42
C GLU A 61 -18.38 38.52 19.09
N GLU A 62 -18.06 39.81 19.03
CA GLU A 62 -16.68 40.31 18.84
C GLU A 62 -15.75 39.86 19.98
N GLU A 63 -16.22 39.98 21.24
CA GLU A 63 -15.47 39.51 22.40
C GLU A 63 -15.26 37.99 22.37
N ARG A 64 -16.29 37.22 22.02
CA ARG A 64 -16.21 35.75 21.89
C ARG A 64 -15.19 35.34 20.84
N VAL A 65 -15.13 36.01 19.69
CA VAL A 65 -14.11 35.75 18.66
C VAL A 65 -12.71 36.02 19.21
N SER A 66 -12.49 37.17 19.86
CA SER A 66 -11.20 37.53 20.47
C SER A 66 -10.74 36.52 21.53
N VAL A 67 -11.64 36.11 22.44
CA VAL A 67 -11.34 35.11 23.49
C VAL A 67 -11.08 33.74 22.88
N ALA A 68 -11.81 33.33 21.84
CA ALA A 68 -11.59 32.08 21.13
C ALA A 68 -10.21 32.06 20.43
N GLU A 69 -9.78 33.17 19.83
CA GLU A 69 -8.43 33.31 19.27
C GLU A 69 -7.35 33.19 20.35
N TYR A 70 -7.53 33.87 21.49
CA TYR A 70 -6.61 33.79 22.62
C TYR A 70 -6.51 32.36 23.17
N GLN A 71 -7.64 31.68 23.34
CA GLN A 71 -7.68 30.28 23.76
C GLN A 71 -6.94 29.38 22.76
N THR A 72 -7.16 29.57 21.46
CA THR A 72 -6.52 28.80 20.38
C THR A 72 -4.99 28.98 20.40
N LYS A 73 -4.51 30.22 20.55
CA LYS A 73 -3.07 30.52 20.69
C LYS A 73 -2.45 29.81 21.90
N ASN A 74 -3.13 29.83 23.05
CA ASN A 74 -2.66 29.16 24.27
C ASN A 74 -2.68 27.63 24.15
N LYS A 75 -3.73 27.04 23.57
CA LYS A 75 -3.78 25.60 23.27
C LYS A 75 -2.65 25.18 22.34
N ALA A 76 -2.33 26.00 21.33
CA ALA A 76 -1.19 25.76 20.44
C ALA A 76 0.15 25.81 21.18
N ILE A 77 0.29 26.63 22.25
CA ILE A 77 1.47 26.65 23.13
C ILE A 77 1.64 25.36 23.91
N LEU A 78 0.54 24.82 24.42
CA LEU A 78 0.53 23.56 25.18
C LEU A 78 0.60 22.32 24.29
N SER A 79 0.62 22.49 22.97
CA SER A 79 0.64 21.38 22.01
C SER A 79 1.81 20.42 22.28
N PRO A 80 1.54 19.11 22.41
CA PRO A 80 2.59 18.09 22.56
C PRO A 80 3.63 18.13 21.43
N LEU A 81 3.25 18.58 20.23
CA LEU A 81 4.15 18.71 19.06
C LEU A 81 5.37 19.59 19.33
N ARG A 82 5.28 20.54 20.28
CA ARG A 82 6.42 21.40 20.67
C ARG A 82 7.46 20.68 21.52
N ARG A 83 7.09 19.56 22.15
CA ARG A 83 7.97 18.74 23.01
C ARG A 83 8.57 17.54 22.29
N ILE A 84 8.09 17.21 21.09
CA ILE A 84 8.62 16.09 20.31
C ILE A 84 10.07 16.40 19.89
N PRO A 85 11.05 15.53 20.21
CA PRO A 85 12.43 15.69 19.78
C PRO A 85 12.58 15.81 18.25
N ALA A 86 13.68 16.39 17.80
CA ALA A 86 13.90 16.60 16.36
C ALA A 86 14.01 15.27 15.62
N GLU A 87 14.62 14.27 16.25
CA GLU A 87 14.80 12.90 15.75
C GLU A 87 13.46 12.24 15.47
N VAL A 88 12.51 12.32 16.41
CA VAL A 88 11.17 11.75 16.24
C VAL A 88 10.38 12.51 15.19
N LEU A 89 10.53 13.84 15.10
CA LEU A 89 9.92 14.62 14.01
C LEU A 89 10.50 14.22 12.65
N THR A 90 11.80 13.95 12.56
CA THR A 90 12.43 13.45 11.34
C THR A 90 11.86 12.09 10.93
N GLU A 91 11.71 11.15 11.87
CA GLU A 91 11.08 9.85 11.58
C GLU A 91 9.62 10.01 11.11
N ILE A 92 8.86 10.92 11.73
CA ILE A 92 7.51 11.26 11.26
C ILE A 92 7.55 11.84 9.85
N PHE A 93 8.50 12.74 9.55
CA PHE A 93 8.64 13.34 8.23
C PHE A 93 9.04 12.33 7.16
N SER A 94 9.85 11.32 7.48
CA SER A 94 10.20 10.25 6.54
C SER A 94 9.00 9.36 6.18
N CYS A 95 7.97 9.33 7.02
CA CYS A 95 6.72 8.62 6.75
C CYS A 95 5.72 9.44 5.91
N LEU A 96 6.04 10.67 5.53
CA LEU A 96 5.14 11.49 4.70
C LEU A 96 5.13 10.98 3.26
N LYS A 97 4.02 10.37 2.87
CA LYS A 97 3.78 9.88 1.50
C LYS A 97 3.17 11.00 0.62
N PRO A 98 3.38 10.96 -0.70
CA PRO A 98 2.54 11.70 -1.63
C PRO A 98 1.07 11.33 -1.39
N TYR A 99 0.18 12.31 -1.36
CA TYR A 99 -1.23 12.07 -1.02
C TYR A 99 -1.94 11.44 -2.23
N HIS A 100 -2.60 10.29 -2.04
CA HIS A 100 -3.18 9.50 -3.14
C HIS A 100 -4.64 9.83 -3.49
N GLU A 101 -5.32 10.73 -2.77
CA GLU A 101 -6.70 11.05 -3.14
C GLU A 101 -6.76 12.00 -4.34
N PRO A 102 -7.66 11.76 -5.30
CA PRO A 102 -8.02 12.77 -6.27
C PRO A 102 -8.73 13.89 -5.52
N VAL A 103 -7.99 14.97 -5.21
CA VAL A 103 -8.63 16.21 -4.78
C VAL A 103 -9.48 16.67 -5.96
N SER A 104 -10.79 16.50 -5.81
CA SER A 104 -11.77 17.17 -6.64
C SER A 104 -11.44 18.67 -6.60
N GLU A 105 -10.92 19.17 -7.73
CA GLU A 105 -10.83 20.60 -8.10
C GLU A 105 -9.55 21.38 -7.73
N GLY A 106 -8.38 20.75 -7.49
CA GLY A 106 -7.12 21.51 -7.35
C GLY A 106 -5.88 20.76 -7.83
N ARG A 107 -4.97 21.45 -8.57
CA ARG A 107 -3.61 20.93 -8.85
C ARG A 107 -2.91 20.63 -7.52
N GLN A 108 -2.40 19.42 -7.36
CA GLN A 108 -1.51 19.10 -6.24
C GLN A 108 -0.17 19.81 -6.47
N SER A 109 0.19 20.76 -5.60
CA SER A 109 1.49 21.41 -5.70
C SER A 109 2.58 20.42 -5.26
N TYR A 110 3.66 20.29 -6.03
CA TYR A 110 4.84 19.51 -5.64
C TYR A 110 5.35 19.85 -4.22
N LEU A 111 5.17 21.10 -3.80
CA LEU A 111 5.59 21.60 -2.49
C LEU A 111 4.66 21.17 -1.33
N ALA A 112 3.48 20.62 -1.64
CA ALA A 112 2.51 20.16 -0.67
C ALA A 112 2.75 18.72 -0.18
N HIS A 113 3.86 18.08 -0.58
CA HIS A 113 4.16 16.69 -0.23
C HIS A 113 5.62 16.48 0.19
N GLY A 114 5.89 15.28 0.71
CA GLY A 114 7.22 14.81 1.08
C GLY A 114 7.96 15.78 2.01
N PRO A 115 9.26 16.04 1.79
CA PRO A 115 10.06 16.91 2.66
C PRO A 115 9.70 18.40 2.55
N TRP A 116 9.00 18.80 1.47
CA TRP A 116 8.58 20.18 1.25
C TRP A 116 7.47 20.60 2.21
N LEU A 117 6.46 19.76 2.40
CA LEU A 117 5.34 20.03 3.31
C LEU A 117 5.83 20.49 4.71
N PRO A 118 6.64 19.72 5.46
CA PRO A 118 7.09 20.15 6.78
C PRO A 118 7.99 21.38 6.72
N SER A 119 8.66 21.63 5.58
CA SER A 119 9.44 22.85 5.40
C SER A 119 8.58 24.12 5.36
N HIS A 120 7.28 24.02 5.08
CA HIS A 120 6.36 25.16 5.01
C HIS A 120 5.46 25.33 6.25
N VAL A 121 5.46 24.38 7.20
CA VAL A 121 4.56 24.44 8.39
C VAL A 121 5.02 25.45 9.45
N SER A 122 6.27 25.37 9.92
CA SER A 122 6.78 26.24 10.99
C SER A 122 8.29 26.47 10.87
N ARG A 123 8.83 27.46 11.60
CA ARG A 123 10.29 27.70 11.62
C ARG A 123 11.07 26.48 12.12
N ARG A 124 10.57 25.79 13.15
CA ARG A 124 11.21 24.59 13.72
C ARG A 124 11.20 23.44 12.71
N TRP A 125 10.05 23.19 12.09
CA TRP A 125 9.92 22.10 11.12
C TRP A 125 10.74 22.37 9.85
N ARG A 126 10.78 23.63 9.41
CA ARG A 126 11.69 24.09 8.35
C ARG A 126 13.15 23.81 8.68
N ALA A 127 13.60 24.17 9.88
CA ALA A 127 14.98 23.91 10.28
C ALA A 127 15.31 22.40 10.28
N ILE A 128 14.41 21.56 10.81
CA ILE A 128 14.59 20.10 10.85
C ILE A 128 14.60 19.52 9.43
N SER A 129 13.60 19.83 8.61
CA SER A 129 13.50 19.34 7.23
C SER A 129 14.72 19.72 6.40
N LEU A 130 15.13 21.00 6.41
CA LEU A 130 16.28 21.47 5.63
C LEU A 130 17.63 20.97 6.14
N SER A 131 17.75 20.62 7.44
CA SER A 131 19.00 20.12 8.02
C SER A 131 19.17 18.60 7.92
N THR A 132 18.16 17.88 7.42
CA THR A 132 18.15 16.41 7.35
C THR A 132 18.19 15.93 5.90
N PRO A 133 19.37 15.64 5.32
CA PRO A 133 19.51 15.30 3.90
C PRO A 133 18.80 14.01 3.48
N SER A 134 18.64 13.04 4.39
CA SER A 134 17.96 11.77 4.11
C SER A 134 16.47 11.93 3.77
N LEU A 135 15.83 13.03 4.18
CA LEU A 135 14.46 13.34 3.77
C LEU A 135 14.35 13.72 2.30
N TRP A 136 15.47 14.15 1.69
CA TRP A 136 15.54 14.64 0.31
C TRP A 136 16.19 13.63 -0.65
N SER A 137 16.68 12.49 -0.16
CA SER A 137 17.28 11.45 -1.02
C SER A 137 16.26 10.67 -1.83
N ARG A 138 14.96 10.78 -1.52
CA ARG A 138 13.87 10.14 -2.28
C ARG A 138 13.15 11.19 -3.11
N ILE A 139 13.19 11.02 -4.43
CA ILE A 139 12.57 11.91 -5.40
C ILE A 139 11.45 11.13 -6.08
N VAL A 140 10.24 11.67 -6.02
CA VAL A 140 9.08 11.11 -6.72
C VAL A 140 8.57 12.20 -7.67
N ILE A 141 8.44 11.83 -8.94
CA ILE A 141 7.89 12.65 -10.01
C ILE A 141 6.82 11.79 -10.67
N ASP A 142 5.55 12.15 -10.53
CA ASP A 142 4.42 11.35 -11.00
C ASP A 142 3.48 12.23 -11.83
N TYR A 143 3.59 12.13 -13.16
CA TYR A 143 2.77 12.92 -14.08
C TYR A 143 1.31 12.47 -14.11
N ALA A 144 1.05 11.18 -13.89
CA ALA A 144 -0.31 10.64 -13.85
C ALA A 144 -1.11 11.21 -12.66
N ARG A 145 -0.44 11.45 -11.54
CA ARG A 145 -1.03 12.06 -10.34
C ARG A 145 -0.81 13.57 -10.22
N GLN A 146 -0.27 14.21 -11.25
CA GLN A 146 0.08 15.63 -11.25
C GLN A 146 1.02 16.03 -10.09
N TYR A 147 1.88 15.10 -9.65
CA TYR A 147 2.83 15.30 -8.58
C TYR A 147 4.25 15.37 -9.14
N TYR A 148 4.58 16.50 -9.78
CA TYR A 148 5.89 16.73 -10.39
C TYR A 148 6.37 18.17 -10.17
N PRO A 149 7.68 18.43 -10.16
CA PRO A 149 8.21 19.79 -10.07
C PRO A 149 7.73 20.63 -11.26
N GLU A 150 7.20 21.82 -11.01
CA GLU A 150 6.74 22.73 -12.07
C GLU A 150 7.90 23.39 -12.83
N SER A 151 9.12 23.27 -12.30
CA SER A 151 10.34 23.83 -12.90
C SER A 151 11.58 23.01 -12.54
N PRO A 152 12.64 23.03 -13.38
CA PRO A 152 13.93 22.41 -13.06
C PRO A 152 14.54 22.90 -11.74
N LEU A 153 14.38 24.19 -11.42
CA LEU A 153 14.89 24.79 -10.18
C LEU A 153 14.34 24.12 -8.91
N GLN A 154 13.08 23.64 -8.93
CA GLN A 154 12.51 22.91 -7.79
C GLN A 154 13.18 21.55 -7.63
N LEU A 155 13.46 20.86 -8.74
CA LEU A 155 14.18 19.59 -8.73
C LEU A 155 15.64 19.78 -8.28
N GLU A 156 16.35 20.78 -8.79
CA GLU A 156 17.70 21.13 -8.36
C GLU A 156 17.74 21.42 -6.86
N ALA A 157 16.80 22.23 -6.35
CA ALA A 157 16.71 22.53 -4.93
C ALA A 157 16.41 21.28 -4.09
N HIS A 158 15.67 20.31 -4.63
CA HIS A 158 15.47 19.01 -3.98
C HIS A 158 16.80 18.23 -3.91
N ILE A 159 17.47 18.06 -5.05
CA ILE A 159 18.72 17.28 -5.19
C ILE A 159 19.86 17.89 -4.37
N GLN A 160 19.97 19.21 -4.32
CA GLN A 160 20.97 19.91 -3.51
C GLN A 160 20.78 19.66 -2.01
N ARG A 161 19.54 19.56 -1.53
CA ARG A 161 19.25 19.28 -0.12
C ARG A 161 19.54 17.84 0.28
N ALA A 162 19.51 16.90 -0.67
CA ALA A 162 20.03 15.55 -0.48
C ALA A 162 21.57 15.52 -0.29
N LYS A 163 22.25 16.64 -0.50
CA LYS A 163 23.71 16.80 -0.40
C LYS A 163 24.46 15.77 -1.25
N SER A 164 25.24 14.89 -0.63
CA SER A 164 26.03 13.84 -1.31
C SER A 164 25.40 12.46 -1.20
N LEU A 165 24.19 12.34 -0.67
CA LEU A 165 23.52 11.04 -0.55
C LEU A 165 23.17 10.48 -1.93
N SER A 166 23.08 9.15 -2.02
CA SER A 166 22.48 8.49 -3.17
C SER A 166 21.01 8.88 -3.32
N LEU A 167 20.50 8.82 -4.54
CA LEU A 167 19.13 9.18 -4.89
C LEU A 167 18.33 7.93 -5.19
N LYS A 168 17.13 7.88 -4.61
CA LYS A 168 16.08 6.90 -4.91
C LYS A 168 14.98 7.63 -5.69
N ILE A 169 14.79 7.25 -6.93
CA ILE A 169 13.97 8.00 -7.88
C ILE A 169 12.82 7.13 -8.37
N LEU A 170 11.60 7.66 -8.25
CA LEU A 170 10.43 7.17 -8.95
C LEU A 170 10.01 8.25 -9.96
N PHE A 171 10.03 7.90 -11.25
CA PHE A 171 9.59 8.75 -12.34
C PHE A 171 8.41 8.08 -13.06
N CYS A 172 7.19 8.50 -12.79
CA CYS A 172 6.01 7.99 -13.47
C CYS A 172 5.64 8.90 -14.64
N GLY A 173 5.95 8.46 -15.85
CA GLY A 173 5.42 9.08 -17.06
C GLY A 173 3.94 8.78 -17.25
N ALA A 174 3.26 9.63 -18.02
CA ALA A 174 1.84 9.50 -18.33
C ALA A 174 1.58 9.86 -19.79
N GLU A 175 0.79 9.03 -20.48
CA GLU A 175 0.49 9.20 -21.91
C GLU A 175 -0.40 10.42 -22.18
N ASP A 176 -1.26 10.77 -21.23
CA ASP A 176 -2.18 11.90 -21.27
C ASP A 176 -1.54 13.23 -20.81
N ALA A 177 -0.31 13.19 -20.29
CA ALA A 177 0.45 14.38 -19.90
C ALA A 177 1.33 14.93 -21.03
N ASP A 178 1.75 16.18 -20.90
CA ASP A 178 2.62 16.84 -21.89
C ASP A 178 3.95 16.09 -22.05
N SER A 179 4.22 15.58 -23.26
CA SER A 179 5.39 14.75 -23.53
C SER A 179 6.70 15.54 -23.47
N ASP A 180 6.70 16.79 -23.93
CA ASP A 180 7.90 17.63 -23.94
C ASP A 180 8.35 17.98 -22.53
N SER A 181 7.41 18.35 -21.64
CA SER A 181 7.70 18.59 -20.23
C SER A 181 8.30 17.36 -19.54
N GLN A 182 7.73 16.17 -19.78
CA GLN A 182 8.23 14.91 -19.20
C GLN A 182 9.64 14.59 -19.69
N MET A 183 9.89 14.71 -20.99
CA MET A 183 11.21 14.48 -21.58
C MET A 183 12.25 15.46 -21.04
N GLN A 184 11.91 16.76 -20.93
CA GLN A 184 12.82 17.77 -20.37
C GLN A 184 13.16 17.48 -18.90
N MET A 185 12.17 17.07 -18.10
CA MET A 185 12.37 16.73 -16.70
C MET A 185 13.26 15.49 -16.55
N LEU A 186 13.04 14.45 -17.37
CA LEU A 186 13.88 13.25 -17.36
C LEU A 186 15.30 13.57 -17.85
N ASP A 187 15.46 14.36 -18.93
CA ASP A 187 16.78 14.76 -19.44
C ASP A 187 17.59 15.49 -18.36
N HIS A 188 16.94 16.39 -17.61
CA HIS A 188 17.58 17.09 -16.49
C HIS A 188 17.93 16.16 -15.32
N LEU A 189 17.11 15.15 -15.03
CA LEU A 189 17.45 14.12 -14.04
C LEU A 189 18.70 13.32 -14.43
N LEU A 190 18.93 13.06 -15.72
CA LEU A 190 20.08 12.27 -16.19
C LEU A 190 21.41 12.93 -15.83
N GLU A 191 21.47 14.26 -15.69
CA GLU A 191 22.65 15.01 -15.25
C GLU A 191 23.16 14.54 -13.87
N TYR A 192 22.26 13.99 -13.05
CA TYR A 192 22.56 13.50 -11.70
C TYR A 192 22.66 11.98 -11.61
N SER A 193 22.75 11.28 -12.76
CA SER A 193 22.72 9.81 -12.84
C SER A 193 23.79 9.09 -12.02
N SER A 194 24.94 9.71 -11.80
CA SER A 194 26.01 9.17 -10.94
C SER A 194 25.61 8.92 -9.48
N ARG A 195 24.58 9.61 -9.00
CA ARG A 195 24.07 9.48 -7.64
C ARG A 195 22.90 8.51 -7.53
N TRP A 196 22.37 8.01 -8.63
CA TRP A 196 21.24 7.09 -8.59
C TRP A 196 21.67 5.78 -7.92
N GLU A 197 20.96 5.39 -6.87
CA GLU A 197 21.09 4.05 -6.27
C GLU A 197 19.93 3.15 -6.70
N ASP A 198 18.76 3.76 -6.85
CA ASP A 198 17.46 3.14 -6.92
C ASP A 198 16.67 3.95 -7.97
N LEU A 199 16.40 3.38 -9.14
CA LEU A 199 15.64 4.05 -10.21
C LEU A 199 14.43 3.21 -10.58
N VAL A 200 13.27 3.86 -10.63
CA VAL A 200 12.04 3.27 -11.13
C VAL A 200 11.40 4.22 -12.11
N VAL A 201 11.07 3.72 -13.29
CA VAL A 201 10.48 4.52 -14.37
C VAL A 201 9.21 3.84 -14.87
N VAL A 202 8.08 4.55 -14.83
CA VAL A 202 6.90 4.20 -15.63
C VAL A 202 7.08 4.87 -16.99
N CYS A 203 7.43 4.05 -17.97
CA CYS A 203 7.84 4.46 -19.30
C CYS A 203 6.64 4.68 -20.24
N THR A 204 6.63 5.84 -20.89
CA THR A 204 5.92 6.05 -22.17
C THR A 204 6.87 5.76 -23.33
N SER A 205 6.34 5.68 -24.56
CA SER A 205 7.17 5.41 -25.75
C SER A 205 8.24 6.48 -26.00
N GLN A 206 7.94 7.74 -25.69
CA GLN A 206 8.86 8.88 -25.83
C GLN A 206 9.99 8.82 -24.80
N LEU A 207 9.69 8.44 -23.55
CA LEU A 207 10.70 8.31 -22.49
C LEU A 207 11.69 7.19 -22.79
N VAL A 208 11.22 6.07 -23.36
CA VAL A 208 12.10 4.99 -23.85
C VAL A 208 13.09 5.50 -24.89
N SER A 209 12.59 6.21 -25.91
CA SER A 209 13.42 6.78 -26.97
C SER A 209 14.47 7.74 -26.42
N LEU A 210 14.11 8.57 -25.44
CA LEU A 210 15.02 9.49 -24.77
C LEU A 210 16.13 8.74 -24.01
N LEU A 211 15.77 7.72 -23.22
CA LEU A 211 16.75 6.92 -22.45
C LEU A 211 17.78 6.26 -23.37
N ASP A 212 17.35 5.67 -24.48
CA ASP A 212 18.26 5.02 -25.43
C ASP A 212 19.12 6.04 -26.20
N THR A 213 18.53 7.17 -26.61
CA THR A 213 19.27 8.26 -27.25
C THR A 213 20.35 8.83 -26.32
N ARG A 214 20.06 8.88 -25.02
CA ARG A 214 20.96 9.40 -23.99
C ARG A 214 21.81 8.34 -23.31
N ARG A 215 21.78 7.08 -23.73
CA ARG A 215 22.48 5.95 -23.08
C ARG A 215 23.95 6.24 -22.71
N ALA A 216 24.67 6.95 -23.59
CA ALA A 216 26.09 7.28 -23.38
C ALA A 216 26.33 8.34 -22.29
N GLN A 217 25.30 9.09 -21.91
CA GLN A 217 25.35 10.13 -20.87
C GLN A 217 24.93 9.58 -19.51
N ILE A 218 24.28 8.41 -19.47
CA ILE A 218 23.84 7.76 -18.23
C ILE A 218 25.08 7.21 -17.51
N ASN A 219 25.64 7.99 -16.60
CA ASN A 219 26.78 7.59 -15.76
C ASN A 219 26.28 6.99 -14.44
N ALA A 220 25.42 5.97 -14.51
CA ALA A 220 24.75 5.37 -13.36
C ALA A 220 25.64 4.39 -12.57
N SER A 221 26.82 4.84 -12.15
CA SER A 221 27.84 4.02 -11.47
C SER A 221 27.47 3.51 -10.07
N SER A 222 26.46 4.12 -9.44
CA SER A 222 25.96 3.71 -8.12
C SER A 222 24.64 2.94 -8.18
N LEU A 223 24.07 2.73 -9.38
CA LEU A 223 22.72 2.20 -9.55
C LEU A 223 22.71 0.71 -9.24
N LYS A 224 22.00 0.32 -8.18
CA LYS A 224 21.88 -1.07 -7.72
C LYS A 224 20.58 -1.71 -8.17
N LYS A 225 19.52 -0.90 -8.34
CA LYS A 225 18.17 -1.37 -8.61
C LYS A 225 17.50 -0.56 -9.71
N LEU A 226 16.94 -1.26 -10.69
CA LEU A 226 16.20 -0.69 -11.81
C LEU A 226 14.78 -1.27 -11.85
N GLY A 227 13.77 -0.41 -11.85
CA GLY A 227 12.38 -0.75 -12.10
C GLY A 227 11.87 -0.13 -13.39
N ILE A 228 11.21 -0.92 -14.24
CA ILE A 228 10.56 -0.45 -15.46
C ILE A 228 9.12 -0.94 -15.49
N GLU A 229 8.19 -0.01 -15.61
CA GLU A 229 6.76 -0.27 -15.87
C GLU A 229 6.36 0.44 -17.16
N TRP A 230 5.32 -0.03 -17.86
CA TRP A 230 4.81 0.65 -19.05
C TRP A 230 3.45 1.29 -18.76
N ALA A 231 3.31 2.58 -19.09
CA ALA A 231 2.15 3.39 -18.70
C ALA A 231 0.80 2.92 -19.28
N SER A 232 0.77 2.32 -20.48
CA SER A 232 -0.47 1.82 -21.10
C SER A 232 -0.20 1.00 -22.38
N SER A 233 -1.26 0.36 -22.88
CA SER A 233 -1.29 -0.83 -23.75
C SER A 233 -1.57 -0.55 -25.21
N ASP A 234 -0.76 0.30 -25.84
CA ASP A 234 -0.85 0.46 -27.28
C ASP A 234 0.16 -0.42 -28.02
N SER A 235 -0.42 -1.29 -28.85
CA SER A 235 0.22 -2.16 -29.83
C SER A 235 0.85 -1.33 -30.95
N GLN A 236 1.89 -0.56 -30.63
CA GLN A 236 2.67 0.14 -31.66
C GLN A 236 3.79 -0.79 -32.14
N GLU A 237 3.55 -1.39 -33.31
CA GLU A 237 4.55 -2.08 -34.12
C GLU A 237 5.77 -1.16 -34.36
N GLY A 238 6.98 -1.67 -34.09
CA GLY A 238 8.23 -0.92 -34.23
C GLY A 238 9.17 -0.97 -33.01
N VAL A 239 8.89 -1.82 -32.02
CA VAL A 239 9.57 -1.87 -30.72
C VAL A 239 11.09 -2.06 -30.84
N THR A 240 11.85 -1.05 -30.43
CA THR A 240 13.25 -1.16 -30.03
C THR A 240 13.34 -1.61 -28.57
N SER A 241 14.30 -2.45 -28.24
CA SER A 241 14.63 -2.80 -26.85
C SER A 241 15.13 -1.58 -26.08
N ILE A 242 14.89 -1.54 -24.77
CA ILE A 242 15.53 -0.55 -23.90
C ILE A 242 16.95 -1.07 -23.61
N ASP A 243 17.96 -0.39 -24.16
CA ASP A 243 19.36 -0.78 -24.05
C ASP A 243 20.16 0.13 -23.10
N ALA A 244 19.57 1.24 -22.69
CA ALA A 244 20.15 2.29 -21.85
C ALA A 244 20.88 1.79 -20.58
N PHE A 245 20.44 0.66 -20.01
CA PHE A 245 20.94 0.14 -18.73
C PHE A 245 21.79 -1.14 -18.86
N SER A 246 22.00 -1.65 -20.08
CA SER A 246 22.65 -2.95 -20.35
C SER A 246 24.11 -3.05 -19.87
N SER A 247 24.82 -1.93 -19.81
CA SER A 247 26.26 -1.87 -19.49
C SER A 247 26.56 -1.43 -18.06
N ILE A 248 25.54 -1.31 -17.19
CA ILE A 248 25.70 -0.81 -15.83
C ILE A 248 26.22 -1.92 -14.92
N ALA A 249 27.47 -1.80 -14.49
CA ALA A 249 28.17 -2.82 -13.70
C ALA A 249 27.75 -2.91 -12.22
N SER A 250 27.07 -1.88 -11.69
CA SER A 250 26.57 -1.86 -10.32
C SER A 250 25.16 -2.46 -10.18
N LEU A 251 24.48 -2.69 -11.31
CA LEU A 251 23.07 -3.08 -11.33
C LEU A 251 22.92 -4.55 -10.94
N THR A 252 22.27 -4.80 -9.81
CA THR A 252 22.15 -6.14 -9.22
C THR A 252 20.71 -6.61 -9.10
N HIS A 253 19.76 -5.68 -9.12
CA HIS A 253 18.32 -5.93 -8.96
C HIS A 253 17.57 -5.34 -10.14
N VAL A 254 16.71 -6.15 -10.76
CA VAL A 254 15.80 -5.68 -11.82
C VAL A 254 14.36 -5.98 -11.44
N VAL A 255 13.49 -5.04 -11.78
CA VAL A 255 12.05 -5.09 -11.59
C VAL A 255 11.39 -4.68 -12.91
N ILE A 256 10.59 -5.55 -13.51
CA ILE A 256 9.92 -5.24 -14.77
C ILE A 256 8.46 -5.61 -14.61
N GLU A 257 7.57 -4.61 -14.61
CA GLU A 257 6.13 -4.81 -14.48
C GLU A 257 5.43 -4.43 -15.78
N ASN A 258 4.54 -5.28 -16.28
CA ASN A 258 3.88 -5.06 -17.55
C ASN A 258 2.36 -5.28 -17.42
N PRO A 259 1.56 -4.20 -17.46
CA PRO A 259 0.14 -4.29 -17.13
C PRO A 259 -0.71 -4.98 -18.22
N LYS A 260 -0.29 -5.02 -19.51
CA LYS A 260 -1.17 -5.45 -20.61
C LYS A 260 -0.40 -5.91 -21.88
N HIS A 261 -0.07 -7.21 -21.95
CA HIS A 261 0.36 -8.01 -23.12
C HIS A 261 1.40 -7.44 -24.12
N SER A 262 2.04 -6.31 -23.83
CA SER A 262 2.98 -5.63 -24.71
C SER A 262 4.35 -5.61 -24.04
N PHE A 263 5.06 -6.73 -24.10
CA PHE A 263 6.42 -6.77 -23.55
C PHE A 263 7.38 -6.08 -24.52
N ARG A 264 8.08 -5.05 -24.03
CA ARG A 264 9.26 -4.51 -24.70
C ARG A 264 10.51 -5.13 -24.07
N PRO A 265 11.39 -5.76 -24.86
CA PRO A 265 12.63 -6.30 -24.32
C PRO A 265 13.46 -5.21 -23.66
N VAL A 266 14.01 -5.53 -22.49
CA VAL A 266 14.99 -4.70 -21.81
C VAL A 266 16.30 -5.47 -21.85
N SER A 267 17.34 -4.87 -22.42
CA SER A 267 18.68 -5.45 -22.41
C SER A 267 19.28 -5.28 -21.02
N LEU A 268 19.47 -6.40 -20.32
CA LEU A 268 19.92 -6.41 -18.93
C LEU A 268 21.37 -6.89 -18.81
N PRO A 269 22.11 -6.43 -17.79
CA PRO A 269 23.42 -6.97 -17.48
C PRO A 269 23.32 -8.45 -17.07
N THR A 270 24.39 -9.21 -17.32
CA THR A 270 24.42 -10.66 -17.05
C THR A 270 24.69 -11.04 -15.59
N HIS A 271 25.09 -10.07 -14.76
CA HIS A 271 25.48 -10.27 -13.35
C HIS A 271 24.36 -9.96 -12.35
N LEU A 272 23.11 -9.95 -12.80
CA LEU A 272 21.96 -9.73 -11.94
C LEU A 272 21.88 -10.82 -10.86
N THR A 273 21.50 -10.39 -9.65
CA THR A 273 21.36 -11.26 -8.46
C THR A 273 19.91 -11.40 -8.02
N HIS A 274 19.09 -10.38 -8.29
CA HIS A 274 17.66 -10.35 -7.96
C HIS A 274 16.86 -10.04 -9.22
N TYR A 275 15.91 -10.92 -9.51
CA TYR A 275 15.10 -10.88 -10.72
C TYR A 275 13.63 -10.81 -10.34
N GLU A 276 12.95 -9.72 -10.68
CA GLU A 276 11.50 -9.58 -10.52
C GLU A 276 10.92 -9.13 -11.87
N VAL A 277 10.24 -10.01 -12.59
CA VAL A 277 9.75 -9.68 -13.94
C VAL A 277 8.35 -10.25 -14.13
N ASN A 278 7.51 -9.47 -14.81
CA ASN A 278 6.20 -9.86 -15.30
C ASN A 278 6.18 -9.91 -16.82
N CYS A 279 6.30 -11.11 -17.41
CA CYS A 279 6.26 -11.30 -18.86
C CYS A 279 5.86 -12.74 -19.26
N PRO A 280 5.67 -13.01 -20.56
CA PRO A 280 5.51 -14.36 -21.06
C PRO A 280 6.70 -15.28 -20.74
N TRP A 281 6.44 -16.56 -20.50
CA TRP A 281 7.45 -17.50 -20.01
C TRP A 281 8.63 -17.76 -20.95
N HIS A 282 8.42 -17.73 -22.28
CA HIS A 282 9.51 -17.89 -23.24
C HIS A 282 10.57 -16.77 -23.09
N LEU A 283 10.15 -15.55 -22.75
CA LEU A 283 11.05 -14.41 -22.53
C LEU A 283 11.77 -14.52 -21.19
N HIS A 284 11.08 -14.99 -20.14
CA HIS A 284 11.75 -15.35 -18.88
C HIS A 284 12.90 -16.32 -19.12
N ALA A 285 12.66 -17.39 -19.90
CA ALA A 285 13.68 -18.39 -20.17
C ALA A 285 14.91 -17.79 -20.88
N ASP A 286 14.71 -16.91 -21.85
CA ASP A 286 15.80 -16.26 -22.57
C ASP A 286 16.60 -15.31 -21.67
N ILE A 287 15.93 -14.50 -20.84
CA ILE A 287 16.60 -13.57 -19.92
C ILE A 287 17.35 -14.33 -18.82
N LEU A 288 16.73 -15.37 -18.25
CA LEU A 288 17.31 -16.15 -17.16
C LEU A 288 18.53 -16.97 -17.61
N LYS A 289 18.56 -17.44 -18.86
CA LYS A 289 19.76 -18.06 -19.46
C LYS A 289 20.95 -17.09 -19.54
N LEU A 290 20.68 -15.79 -19.67
CA LEU A 290 21.71 -14.75 -19.73
C LEU A 290 22.12 -14.23 -18.34
N THR A 291 21.43 -14.65 -17.27
CA THR A 291 21.63 -14.14 -15.90
C THR A 291 21.89 -15.29 -14.91
N PRO A 292 23.02 -16.01 -15.03
CA PRO A 292 23.28 -17.22 -14.24
C PRO A 292 23.54 -16.97 -12.74
N PHE A 293 23.76 -15.71 -12.34
CA PHE A 293 24.09 -15.33 -10.96
C PHE A 293 22.86 -14.97 -10.11
N VAL A 294 21.65 -15.17 -10.63
CA VAL A 294 20.42 -14.88 -9.91
C VAL A 294 20.31 -15.77 -8.66
N VAL A 295 20.20 -15.12 -7.50
CA VAL A 295 20.06 -15.73 -6.17
C VAL A 295 18.60 -15.74 -5.73
N LYS A 296 17.83 -14.71 -6.11
CA LYS A 296 16.40 -14.63 -5.85
C LYS A 296 15.63 -14.27 -7.12
N ALA A 297 14.58 -15.03 -7.43
CA ALA A 297 13.75 -14.79 -8.59
C ALA A 297 12.26 -14.73 -8.21
N ARG A 298 11.55 -13.73 -8.72
CA ARG A 298 10.10 -13.57 -8.72
C ARG A 298 9.64 -13.53 -10.17
N ILE A 299 9.08 -14.64 -10.62
CA ILE A 299 8.69 -14.89 -12.02
C ILE A 299 7.17 -14.77 -12.11
N LEU A 300 6.69 -13.68 -12.70
CA LEU A 300 5.26 -13.43 -12.87
C LEU A 300 4.90 -13.71 -14.33
N VAL A 301 4.16 -14.79 -14.58
CA VAL A 301 3.75 -15.20 -15.92
C VAL A 301 2.37 -14.62 -16.25
N GLN A 302 2.25 -13.90 -17.38
CA GLN A 302 1.03 -13.18 -17.77
C GLN A 302 -0.10 -14.06 -18.30
N SER A 303 0.21 -15.17 -18.98
CA SER A 303 -0.77 -16.05 -19.62
C SER A 303 -0.58 -17.51 -19.18
N VAL A 304 -1.69 -18.19 -18.91
CA VAL A 304 -1.72 -19.60 -18.50
C VAL A 304 -1.48 -20.54 -19.69
N ASP A 305 -1.75 -20.05 -20.90
CA ASP A 305 -1.61 -20.79 -22.16
C ASP A 305 -0.22 -20.66 -22.79
N ASP A 306 0.71 -19.93 -22.15
CA ASP A 306 2.08 -19.84 -22.64
C ASP A 306 2.76 -21.22 -22.65
N PRO A 307 3.24 -21.70 -23.81
CA PRO A 307 3.86 -23.00 -23.89
C PRO A 307 5.16 -23.03 -23.06
N LEU A 308 5.38 -24.15 -22.36
CA LEU A 308 6.66 -24.42 -21.72
C LEU A 308 7.76 -24.51 -22.80
N PRO A 309 8.94 -23.89 -22.60
CA PRO A 309 10.05 -23.93 -23.51
C PRO A 309 10.57 -25.36 -23.59
N GLU A 310 11.14 -25.66 -24.75
CA GLU A 310 11.72 -26.97 -25.02
C GLU A 310 12.97 -27.24 -24.18
N SER A 311 13.65 -26.18 -23.71
CA SER A 311 14.92 -26.26 -23.00
C SER A 311 14.79 -25.95 -21.50
N MET A 312 15.65 -26.60 -20.72
CA MET A 312 15.74 -26.38 -19.27
C MET A 312 16.56 -25.11 -18.99
N VAL A 313 16.09 -24.29 -18.06
CA VAL A 313 16.77 -23.09 -17.57
C VAL A 313 17.55 -23.46 -16.32
N THR A 314 18.87 -23.29 -16.35
CA THR A 314 19.76 -23.65 -15.23
C THR A 314 20.12 -22.40 -14.43
N LEU A 315 19.79 -22.42 -13.13
CA LEU A 315 20.01 -21.33 -12.18
C LEU A 315 20.77 -21.88 -10.96
N GLU A 316 22.09 -21.99 -11.09
CA GLU A 316 22.95 -22.67 -10.10
C GLU A 316 22.98 -21.99 -8.73
N GLN A 317 22.78 -20.66 -8.68
CA GLN A 317 22.86 -19.85 -7.47
C GLN A 317 21.51 -19.54 -6.84
N LEU A 318 20.40 -19.96 -7.47
CA LEU A 318 19.06 -19.62 -7.02
C LEU A 318 18.77 -20.27 -5.66
N GLY A 319 18.59 -19.43 -4.64
CA GLY A 319 18.19 -19.84 -3.29
C GLY A 319 16.69 -19.70 -3.05
N TRP A 320 16.06 -18.67 -3.60
CA TRP A 320 14.64 -18.38 -3.41
C TRP A 320 13.91 -18.15 -4.75
N LEU A 321 12.78 -18.81 -4.93
CA LEU A 321 11.94 -18.69 -6.13
C LEU A 321 10.48 -18.40 -5.75
N PHE A 322 9.91 -17.35 -6.32
CA PHE A 322 8.47 -17.13 -6.41
C PHE A 322 8.00 -17.28 -7.86
N THR A 323 6.87 -17.96 -8.10
CA THR A 323 6.22 -18.00 -9.41
C THR A 323 4.70 -17.88 -9.36
N THR A 324 4.07 -17.16 -10.30
CA THR A 324 2.60 -17.19 -10.45
C THR A 324 2.08 -18.44 -11.14
N SER A 325 2.95 -19.19 -11.82
CA SER A 325 2.59 -20.41 -12.57
C SER A 325 3.48 -21.57 -12.15
N PRO A 326 2.96 -22.56 -11.40
CA PRO A 326 3.74 -23.73 -10.97
C PRO A 326 4.29 -24.55 -12.14
N LYS A 327 3.64 -24.53 -13.32
CA LYS A 327 4.06 -25.33 -14.50
C LYS A 327 5.51 -25.06 -14.93
N ILE A 328 6.01 -23.84 -14.72
CA ILE A 328 7.38 -23.48 -15.10
C ILE A 328 8.44 -24.25 -14.33
N LEU A 329 8.10 -24.76 -13.13
CA LEU A 329 9.02 -25.49 -12.26
C LEU A 329 9.53 -26.78 -12.93
N GLN A 330 8.79 -27.33 -13.89
CA GLN A 330 9.20 -28.49 -14.70
C GLN A 330 10.41 -28.20 -15.61
N ARG A 331 10.70 -26.92 -15.87
CA ARG A 331 11.76 -26.47 -16.78
C ARG A 331 12.86 -25.67 -16.09
N ILE A 332 12.90 -25.66 -14.76
CA ILE A 332 13.92 -24.98 -13.96
C ILE A 332 14.83 -26.02 -13.29
N HIS A 333 16.14 -25.90 -13.49
CA HIS A 333 17.17 -26.63 -12.75
C HIS A 333 17.84 -25.68 -11.76
N ALA A 334 17.57 -25.84 -10.46
CA ALA A 334 18.05 -24.96 -9.41
C ALA A 334 18.56 -25.77 -8.20
N PRO A 335 19.80 -26.29 -8.22
CA PRO A 335 20.30 -27.22 -7.21
C PRO A 335 20.49 -26.61 -5.81
N ARG A 336 20.63 -25.28 -5.71
CA ARG A 336 20.77 -24.55 -4.43
C ARG A 336 19.45 -24.02 -3.87
N LEU A 337 18.32 -24.33 -4.53
CA LEU A 337 17.03 -23.81 -4.14
C LEU A 337 16.65 -24.32 -2.74
N ASN A 338 16.45 -23.39 -1.81
CA ASN A 338 16.10 -23.71 -0.42
C ASN A 338 14.70 -23.22 -0.05
N GLY A 339 14.15 -22.28 -0.82
CA GLY A 339 12.84 -21.70 -0.58
C GLY A 339 12.04 -21.54 -1.87
N LEU A 340 10.79 -21.96 -1.80
CA LEU A 340 9.87 -21.94 -2.92
C LEU A 340 8.54 -21.31 -2.49
N ALA A 341 8.05 -20.38 -3.30
CA ALA A 341 6.73 -19.80 -3.16
C ALA A 341 6.03 -19.85 -4.52
N PHE A 342 4.72 -20.10 -4.53
CA PHE A 342 3.95 -20.00 -5.77
C PHE A 342 2.49 -19.64 -5.52
N TYR A 343 1.91 -19.01 -6.54
CA TYR A 343 0.48 -18.73 -6.57
C TYR A 343 -0.30 -19.97 -7.04
N VAL A 344 -1.36 -20.30 -6.32
CA VAL A 344 -2.29 -21.37 -6.66
C VAL A 344 -3.54 -20.74 -7.26
N ALA A 345 -3.50 -20.55 -8.58
CA ALA A 345 -4.63 -19.99 -9.33
C ALA A 345 -5.81 -20.98 -9.39
N GLU A 346 -7.04 -20.45 -9.52
CA GLU A 346 -8.25 -21.29 -9.53
C GLU A 346 -8.36 -22.21 -10.76
N ASP A 347 -7.63 -21.93 -11.83
CA ASP A 347 -7.66 -22.66 -13.10
C ASP A 347 -6.56 -23.74 -13.20
N VAL A 348 -5.57 -23.71 -12.32
CA VAL A 348 -4.54 -24.77 -12.23
C VAL A 348 -5.11 -25.97 -11.47
N THR A 349 -4.87 -27.18 -11.98
CA THR A 349 -5.28 -28.41 -11.28
C THR A 349 -4.27 -28.76 -10.19
N ASP A 350 -4.71 -29.32 -9.07
CA ASP A 350 -3.78 -29.67 -7.99
C ASP A 350 -2.76 -30.72 -8.46
N ALA A 351 -3.17 -31.65 -9.33
CA ALA A 351 -2.29 -32.64 -9.95
C ALA A 351 -1.12 -31.97 -10.70
N ASP A 352 -1.37 -30.86 -11.40
CA ASP A 352 -0.31 -30.10 -12.09
C ASP A 352 0.66 -29.46 -11.08
N VAL A 353 0.16 -28.97 -9.94
CA VAL A 353 1.01 -28.40 -8.87
C VAL A 353 1.92 -29.49 -8.31
N LEU A 354 1.37 -30.65 -7.94
CA LEU A 354 2.13 -31.78 -7.43
C LEU A 354 3.16 -32.28 -8.44
N ALA A 355 2.77 -32.44 -9.71
CA ALA A 355 3.68 -32.87 -10.77
C ALA A 355 4.81 -31.86 -10.96
N SER A 356 4.53 -30.56 -10.89
CA SER A 356 5.52 -29.52 -11.12
C SER A 356 6.52 -29.38 -9.98
N VAL A 357 6.06 -29.45 -8.73
CA VAL A 357 6.95 -29.46 -7.54
C VAL A 357 7.77 -30.75 -7.52
N GLY A 358 7.17 -31.90 -7.82
CA GLY A 358 7.87 -33.18 -7.92
C GLY A 358 8.96 -33.18 -8.99
N ALA A 359 8.66 -32.66 -10.19
CA ALA A 359 9.62 -32.54 -11.28
C ALA A 359 10.80 -31.62 -10.93
N LEU A 360 10.54 -30.50 -10.25
CA LEU A 360 11.57 -29.58 -9.78
C LEU A 360 12.55 -30.28 -8.83
N ILE A 361 12.04 -30.99 -7.83
CA ILE A 361 12.85 -31.73 -6.85
C ILE A 361 13.64 -32.83 -7.56
N GLN A 362 12.99 -33.58 -8.45
CA GLN A 362 13.61 -34.69 -9.18
C GLN A 362 14.78 -34.21 -10.05
N HIS A 363 14.60 -33.11 -10.79
CA HIS A 363 15.63 -32.65 -11.72
C HIS A 363 16.65 -31.72 -11.08
N SER A 364 16.30 -30.98 -10.03
CA SER A 364 17.22 -30.06 -9.34
C SER A 364 17.99 -30.73 -8.19
N ALA A 365 17.48 -31.83 -7.64
CA ALA A 365 17.99 -32.46 -6.43
C ALA A 365 18.17 -31.46 -5.26
N CYS A 366 17.32 -30.44 -5.22
CA CYS A 366 17.37 -29.38 -4.23
C CYS A 366 16.72 -29.81 -2.90
N VAL A 367 17.10 -29.14 -1.81
CA VAL A 367 16.55 -29.38 -0.47
C VAL A 367 15.73 -28.18 -0.06
N LEU A 368 14.41 -28.28 -0.24
CA LEU A 368 13.48 -27.23 0.16
C LEU A 368 13.30 -27.25 1.68
N THR A 369 13.66 -26.13 2.30
CA THR A 369 13.50 -25.87 3.74
C THR A 369 12.39 -24.87 4.02
N GLN A 370 12.00 -24.08 3.02
CA GLN A 370 10.96 -23.06 3.11
C GLN A 370 9.95 -23.25 1.98
N LEU A 371 8.66 -23.26 2.31
CA LEU A 371 7.58 -23.39 1.34
C LEU A 371 6.48 -22.38 1.66
N CYS A 372 6.09 -21.58 0.68
CA CYS A 372 4.94 -20.72 0.78
C CYS A 372 3.87 -21.04 -0.27
N PHE A 373 2.65 -21.27 0.22
CA PHE A 373 1.45 -21.33 -0.61
C PHE A 373 0.79 -19.96 -0.64
N ASN A 374 0.73 -19.32 -1.81
CA ASN A 374 -0.10 -18.14 -2.03
C ASN A 374 -1.42 -18.59 -2.70
N GLY A 375 -2.48 -18.69 -1.90
CA GLY A 375 -3.68 -19.46 -2.22
C GLY A 375 -3.66 -20.87 -1.61
N LEU A 376 -4.75 -21.62 -1.78
CA LEU A 376 -4.89 -22.98 -1.26
C LEU A 376 -5.26 -23.94 -2.40
N PRO A 377 -4.54 -25.08 -2.54
CA PRO A 377 -4.96 -26.16 -3.44
C PRO A 377 -6.40 -26.61 -3.14
N LYS A 378 -7.10 -27.10 -4.16
CA LYS A 378 -8.52 -27.48 -4.04
C LYS A 378 -8.68 -28.78 -3.25
N GLU A 379 -7.77 -29.72 -3.47
CA GLU A 379 -7.71 -31.03 -2.85
C GLU A 379 -6.60 -31.10 -1.79
N ILE A 380 -6.99 -31.49 -0.58
CA ILE A 380 -6.05 -31.65 0.53
C ILE A 380 -5.08 -32.81 0.36
N SER A 381 -5.51 -33.89 -0.29
CA SER A 381 -4.69 -35.05 -0.61
C SER A 381 -3.39 -34.63 -1.28
N THR A 382 -3.51 -33.75 -2.27
CA THR A 382 -2.39 -33.23 -3.05
C THR A 382 -1.44 -32.38 -2.23
N THR A 383 -1.97 -31.46 -1.42
CA THR A 383 -1.15 -30.62 -0.53
C THR A 383 -0.40 -31.48 0.50
N THR A 384 -1.09 -32.47 1.07
CA THR A 384 -0.50 -33.39 2.04
C THR A 384 0.60 -34.24 1.40
N GLN A 385 0.41 -34.70 0.16
CA GLN A 385 1.44 -35.41 -0.60
C GLN A 385 2.66 -34.53 -0.90
N ILE A 386 2.47 -33.26 -1.26
CA ILE A 386 3.58 -32.31 -1.44
C ILE A 386 4.38 -32.20 -0.13
N LEU A 387 3.71 -31.98 1.00
CA LEU A 387 4.36 -31.84 2.30
C LEU A 387 5.03 -33.12 2.79
N GLN A 388 4.48 -34.29 2.47
CA GLN A 388 5.09 -35.60 2.77
C GLN A 388 6.34 -35.85 1.93
N ASN A 389 6.39 -35.34 0.70
CA ASN A 389 7.55 -35.42 -0.17
C ASN A 389 8.67 -34.41 0.20
N LEU A 390 8.47 -33.59 1.23
CA LEU A 390 9.40 -32.55 1.69
C LEU A 390 9.81 -32.76 3.15
N PRO A 391 10.64 -33.79 3.45
CA PRO A 391 10.97 -34.15 4.82
C PRO A 391 11.81 -33.09 5.55
N SER A 392 12.59 -32.28 4.82
CA SER A 392 13.43 -31.20 5.36
C SER A 392 12.73 -29.85 5.52
N LEU A 393 11.41 -29.81 5.33
CA LEU A 393 10.65 -28.56 5.42
C LEU A 393 10.64 -28.04 6.86
N ALA A 394 11.23 -26.86 7.07
CA ALA A 394 11.37 -26.20 8.36
C ALA A 394 10.46 -24.96 8.49
N ASP A 395 10.18 -24.25 7.41
CA ASP A 395 9.27 -23.09 7.39
C ASP A 395 8.13 -23.33 6.41
N LEU A 396 6.90 -23.30 6.92
CA LEU A 396 5.69 -23.39 6.10
C LEU A 396 4.86 -22.13 6.29
N ARG A 397 4.58 -21.46 5.18
CA ARG A 397 3.79 -20.23 5.16
C ARG A 397 2.60 -20.39 4.22
N ILE A 398 1.44 -19.90 4.64
CA ILE A 398 0.19 -19.99 3.89
C ILE A 398 -0.43 -18.60 3.85
N ILE A 399 -0.62 -18.07 2.64
CA ILE A 399 -1.34 -16.82 2.40
C ILE A 399 -2.68 -17.17 1.77
N CYS A 400 -3.77 -16.79 2.45
CA CYS A 400 -5.13 -17.02 1.99
C CYS A 400 -5.71 -15.77 1.32
N ASP A 401 -6.11 -15.90 0.05
CA ASP A 401 -6.79 -14.84 -0.72
C ASP A 401 -8.20 -15.24 -1.23
N LEU A 402 -8.66 -16.45 -0.89
CA LEU A 402 -9.95 -17.02 -1.34
C LEU A 402 -11.15 -16.57 -0.48
N PRO A 403 -12.39 -16.61 -1.03
CA PRO A 403 -13.62 -16.25 -0.31
C PRO A 403 -14.01 -17.25 0.81
N ASN A 404 -14.95 -16.78 1.63
CA ASN A 404 -14.97 -16.99 3.07
C ASN A 404 -15.24 -18.41 3.60
N THR A 405 -16.09 -19.24 3.00
CA THR A 405 -16.41 -20.55 3.61
C THR A 405 -15.49 -21.66 3.14
N ILE A 406 -15.25 -21.74 1.83
CA ILE A 406 -14.41 -22.77 1.21
C ILE A 406 -12.94 -22.62 1.66
N ALA A 407 -12.45 -21.38 1.80
CA ALA A 407 -11.09 -21.12 2.26
C ALA A 407 -10.86 -21.64 3.69
N VAL A 408 -11.81 -21.48 4.60
CA VAL A 408 -11.71 -21.97 6.00
C VAL A 408 -11.71 -23.48 6.06
N GLU A 409 -12.55 -24.14 5.26
CA GLU A 409 -12.60 -25.60 5.22
C GLU A 409 -11.29 -26.17 4.70
N ARG A 410 -10.77 -25.64 3.59
CA ARG A 410 -9.48 -26.06 3.00
C ARG A 410 -8.31 -25.79 3.94
N LEU A 411 -8.22 -24.58 4.49
CA LEU A 411 -7.19 -24.20 5.46
C LEU A 411 -7.26 -25.09 6.70
N GLY A 412 -8.47 -25.29 7.23
CA GLY A 412 -8.69 -26.10 8.41
C GLY A 412 -8.34 -27.56 8.17
N ALA A 413 -8.66 -28.10 7.00
CA ALA A 413 -8.25 -29.43 6.61
C ALA A 413 -6.72 -29.53 6.54
N LEU A 414 -6.04 -28.56 5.89
CA LEU A 414 -4.58 -28.53 5.77
C LEU A 414 -3.89 -28.43 7.14
N ILE A 415 -4.41 -27.59 8.04
CA ILE A 415 -3.93 -27.51 9.41
C ILE A 415 -4.12 -28.86 10.12
N SER A 416 -5.25 -29.53 9.92
CA SER A 416 -5.47 -30.87 10.48
C SER A 416 -4.51 -31.94 9.93
N SER A 417 -4.03 -31.82 8.67
CA SER A 417 -3.03 -32.77 8.15
C SER A 417 -1.63 -32.55 8.73
N LEU A 418 -1.37 -31.36 9.30
CA LEU A 418 -0.15 -31.05 10.04
C LEU A 418 -0.20 -31.50 11.51
N THR A 419 -1.38 -31.87 12.03
CA THR A 419 -1.57 -32.36 13.41
C THR A 419 -0.91 -33.73 13.57
N ILE A 420 -0.11 -33.90 14.62
CA ILE A 420 0.49 -35.18 14.97
C ILE A 420 -0.58 -36.03 15.67
N SER A 421 -0.83 -37.24 15.16
CA SER A 421 -1.76 -38.20 15.77
C SER A 421 -1.22 -39.62 15.66
N GLU A 422 -1.62 -40.50 16.57
CA GLU A 422 -1.26 -41.93 16.54
C GLU A 422 -1.67 -42.62 15.23
N ALA A 423 -2.70 -42.08 14.54
CA ALA A 423 -3.18 -42.58 13.25
C ALA A 423 -2.31 -42.16 12.05
N ASN A 424 -1.50 -41.08 12.17
CA ASN A 424 -0.69 -40.54 11.09
C ASN A 424 0.71 -41.18 10.99
N GLY A 425 1.19 -41.88 12.04
CA GLY A 425 2.44 -42.65 12.03
C GLY A 425 3.65 -41.89 11.43
N PRO A 426 4.57 -42.56 10.71
CA PRO A 426 5.73 -41.92 10.06
C PRO A 426 5.36 -41.02 8.86
N ASN A 427 4.08 -40.94 8.46
CA ASN A 427 3.60 -40.15 7.33
C ASN A 427 3.13 -38.74 7.73
N THR A 428 3.59 -38.25 8.88
CA THR A 428 3.32 -36.89 9.35
C THR A 428 3.85 -35.87 8.33
N ALA A 429 2.98 -34.99 7.85
CA ALA A 429 3.36 -33.92 6.93
C ALA A 429 4.30 -32.92 7.61
N ALA A 430 5.41 -32.55 6.96
CA ALA A 430 6.41 -31.61 7.48
C ALA A 430 6.87 -31.95 8.93
N PRO A 431 7.57 -33.08 9.15
CA PRO A 431 7.95 -33.51 10.49
C PRO A 431 8.93 -32.54 11.18
N GLN A 432 9.83 -31.90 10.43
CA GLN A 432 10.86 -30.97 10.93
C GLN A 432 10.39 -29.49 10.99
N LEU A 433 9.08 -29.25 11.03
CA LEU A 433 8.54 -27.90 10.98
C LEU A 433 8.94 -27.08 12.21
N ARG A 434 9.67 -25.98 11.98
CA ARG A 434 10.16 -25.03 12.98
C ARG A 434 9.32 -23.78 13.08
N THR A 435 8.79 -23.32 11.96
CA THR A 435 7.97 -22.10 11.87
C THR A 435 6.74 -22.36 11.02
N PHE A 436 5.60 -21.87 11.51
CA PHE A 436 4.33 -21.96 10.79
C PHE A 436 3.61 -20.62 10.78
N SER A 437 3.40 -20.06 9.59
CA SER A 437 2.76 -18.75 9.44
C SER A 437 1.53 -18.84 8.55
N VAL A 438 0.41 -18.31 9.05
CA VAL A 438 -0.86 -18.25 8.32
C VAL A 438 -1.27 -16.79 8.23
N ALA A 439 -1.49 -16.33 6.99
CA ALA A 439 -1.87 -14.96 6.70
C ALA A 439 -3.17 -14.90 5.89
N HIS A 440 -3.97 -13.84 6.11
CA HIS A 440 -5.23 -13.64 5.41
C HIS A 440 -5.35 -12.22 4.82
N VAL A 441 -5.57 -12.13 3.50
CA VAL A 441 -5.51 -10.87 2.74
C VAL A 441 -6.85 -10.12 2.73
N LYS A 442 -8.00 -10.80 2.70
CA LYS A 442 -9.34 -10.17 2.51
C LYS A 442 -10.21 -10.10 3.78
N HIS A 443 -11.25 -9.26 3.73
CA HIS A 443 -12.21 -9.02 4.80
C HIS A 443 -13.09 -10.25 5.07
N THR A 444 -12.71 -11.00 6.12
CA THR A 444 -13.25 -12.31 6.56
C THR A 444 -12.97 -13.44 5.57
N PRO A 445 -12.76 -14.70 5.99
CA PRO A 445 -13.34 -15.43 7.12
C PRO A 445 -12.42 -15.67 8.33
N THR A 446 -13.02 -16.21 9.39
CA THR A 446 -12.35 -16.73 10.60
C THR A 446 -11.35 -17.83 10.27
N ILE A 447 -10.07 -17.59 10.58
CA ILE A 447 -9.07 -18.65 10.68
C ILE A 447 -9.65 -19.76 11.59
N PRO A 448 -9.48 -21.05 11.26
CA PRO A 448 -9.95 -22.15 12.10
C PRO A 448 -9.08 -22.26 13.36
N TYR A 449 -9.24 -21.31 14.28
CA TYR A 449 -8.36 -21.09 15.42
C TYR A 449 -8.28 -22.32 16.33
N GLN A 450 -9.37 -23.07 16.50
CA GLN A 450 -9.35 -24.32 17.26
C GLN A 450 -8.43 -25.35 16.60
N LYS A 451 -8.58 -25.61 15.30
CA LYS A 451 -7.72 -26.56 14.57
C LYS A 451 -6.26 -26.10 14.59
N TYR A 452 -6.03 -24.79 14.48
CA TYR A 452 -4.70 -24.20 14.59
C TYR A 452 -4.08 -24.46 15.96
N ALA A 453 -4.82 -24.20 17.04
CA ALA A 453 -4.38 -24.49 18.40
C ALA A 453 -4.15 -25.99 18.64
N ASP A 454 -5.03 -26.86 18.14
CA ASP A 454 -4.90 -28.33 18.25
C ASP A 454 -3.63 -28.82 17.55
N MET A 455 -3.33 -28.30 16.35
CA MET A 455 -2.11 -28.61 15.63
C MET A 455 -0.86 -28.17 16.42
N LEU A 456 -0.84 -26.93 16.94
CA LEU A 456 0.27 -26.43 17.75
C LEU A 456 0.50 -27.31 18.99
N ASN A 457 -0.55 -27.59 19.76
CA ASN A 457 -0.45 -28.44 20.96
C ASN A 457 0.05 -29.85 20.61
N SER A 458 -0.50 -30.47 19.57
CA SER A 458 -0.07 -31.82 19.14
C SER A 458 1.42 -31.90 18.82
N ARG A 459 1.98 -30.81 18.26
CA ARG A 459 3.40 -30.72 17.97
C ARG A 459 4.21 -30.45 19.23
N LEU A 460 3.80 -29.49 20.06
CA LEU A 460 4.49 -29.15 21.31
C LEU A 460 4.54 -30.32 22.31
N GLU A 461 3.56 -31.23 22.28
CA GLU A 461 3.53 -32.44 23.10
C GLU A 461 4.36 -33.60 22.53
N ALA A 462 4.73 -33.55 21.24
CA ALA A 462 5.53 -34.59 20.60
C ALA A 462 6.99 -34.53 21.05
N ALA A 463 7.60 -35.71 21.28
CA ALA A 463 8.97 -35.82 21.77
C ALA A 463 10.01 -35.21 20.81
N ASP A 464 9.75 -35.27 19.49
CA ASP A 464 10.64 -34.78 18.43
C ASP A 464 10.20 -33.42 17.86
N CYS A 465 9.54 -32.60 18.67
CA CYS A 465 9.06 -31.28 18.24
C CYS A 465 10.21 -30.33 17.91
N GLU A 466 10.26 -29.86 16.66
CA GLU A 466 11.15 -28.76 16.25
C GLU A 466 10.44 -27.39 16.19
N LEU A 467 9.13 -27.33 16.45
CA LEU A 467 8.33 -26.11 16.30
C LEU A 467 8.73 -25.06 17.36
N THR A 468 9.25 -23.93 16.90
CA THR A 468 9.78 -22.86 17.76
C THR A 468 8.94 -21.58 17.71
N ALA A 469 8.25 -21.31 16.60
CA ALA A 469 7.41 -20.14 16.47
C ALA A 469 6.22 -20.38 15.55
N ALA A 470 5.15 -19.61 15.77
CA ALA A 470 4.02 -19.57 14.87
C ALA A 470 3.49 -18.13 14.74
N THR A 471 3.05 -17.76 13.54
CA THR A 471 2.57 -16.42 13.24
C THR A 471 1.16 -16.47 12.66
N LEU A 472 0.30 -15.58 13.16
CA LEU A 472 -1.00 -15.29 12.60
C LEU A 472 -0.99 -13.84 12.12
N ALA A 473 -0.99 -13.64 10.80
CA ALA A 473 -1.00 -12.33 10.18
C ALA A 473 -2.39 -12.01 9.61
N ILE A 474 -3.06 -11.05 10.22
CA ILE A 474 -4.45 -10.74 9.93
C ILE A 474 -4.54 -9.27 9.56
N ARG A 475 -4.87 -8.96 8.30
CA ARG A 475 -4.99 -7.55 7.88
C ARG A 475 -6.15 -6.85 8.58
N ASP A 476 -7.35 -7.44 8.51
CA ASP A 476 -8.63 -6.81 8.92
C ASP A 476 -9.69 -7.80 9.44
N ALA A 477 -9.31 -8.98 9.96
CA ALA A 477 -10.26 -10.03 10.38
C ALA A 477 -10.62 -9.95 11.89
N PRO A 478 -11.77 -10.50 12.32
CA PRO A 478 -12.15 -10.49 13.73
C PRO A 478 -11.19 -11.32 14.58
N TYR A 479 -10.95 -10.83 15.81
CA TYR A 479 -10.21 -11.52 16.85
C TYR A 479 -10.75 -12.95 17.07
N PRO A 480 -9.89 -13.90 17.51
CA PRO A 480 -10.33 -15.24 17.86
C PRO A 480 -11.51 -15.23 18.83
N ASP A 481 -12.41 -16.22 18.74
CA ASP A 481 -13.45 -16.40 19.74
C ASP A 481 -12.83 -16.60 21.15
N SER A 482 -13.60 -16.30 22.19
CA SER A 482 -13.09 -16.30 23.57
C SER A 482 -12.44 -17.62 23.99
N ALA A 483 -12.92 -18.76 23.47
CA ALA A 483 -12.40 -20.08 23.76
C ALA A 483 -11.03 -20.29 23.06
N SER A 484 -10.93 -20.04 21.77
CA SER A 484 -9.70 -20.17 21.00
C SER A 484 -8.64 -19.18 21.48
N LEU A 485 -9.04 -17.96 21.84
CA LEU A 485 -8.16 -16.95 22.40
C LEU A 485 -7.57 -17.39 23.73
N SER A 486 -8.37 -18.04 24.59
CA SER A 486 -7.89 -18.58 25.85
C SER A 486 -6.82 -19.67 25.65
N THR A 487 -7.03 -20.57 24.68
CA THR A 487 -6.09 -21.65 24.34
C THR A 487 -4.80 -21.10 23.74
N LEU A 488 -4.88 -20.21 22.75
CA LEU A 488 -3.71 -19.58 22.14
C LEU A 488 -2.92 -18.72 23.14
N THR A 489 -3.61 -18.05 24.06
CA THR A 489 -2.97 -17.31 25.16
C THR A 489 -2.29 -18.25 26.15
N ALA A 490 -2.86 -19.43 26.41
CA ALA A 490 -2.22 -20.45 27.26
C ALA A 490 -0.91 -20.97 26.64
N ILE A 491 -0.92 -21.27 25.34
CA ILE A 491 0.29 -21.66 24.58
C ILE A 491 1.37 -20.58 24.70
N ARG A 492 1.00 -19.31 24.49
CA ARG A 492 1.94 -18.19 24.64
C ARG A 492 2.50 -18.06 26.07
N ARG A 493 1.69 -18.34 27.10
CA ARG A 493 2.12 -18.32 28.51
C ARG A 493 3.08 -19.46 28.86
N GLN A 494 3.05 -20.57 28.13
CA GLN A 494 4.03 -21.66 28.27
C GLN A 494 5.40 -21.30 27.66
N GLY A 495 5.57 -20.09 27.12
CA GLY A 495 6.83 -19.58 26.57
C GLY A 495 7.00 -19.80 25.07
N PHE A 496 5.99 -20.35 24.38
CA PHE A 496 6.01 -20.51 22.93
C PHE A 496 5.89 -19.15 22.20
N ASN A 497 6.68 -18.97 21.14
CA ASN A 497 6.68 -17.74 20.36
C ASN A 497 5.50 -17.69 19.38
N LEU A 498 4.32 -17.33 19.91
CA LEU A 498 3.11 -17.08 19.12
C LEU A 498 2.94 -15.58 18.87
N THR A 499 3.01 -15.20 17.59
CA THR A 499 2.91 -13.79 17.16
C THR A 499 1.60 -13.53 16.43
N PHE A 500 0.93 -12.43 16.80
CA PHE A 500 -0.23 -11.91 16.10
C PHE A 500 0.16 -10.60 15.45
N LEU A 501 0.06 -10.53 14.12
CA LEU A 501 0.39 -9.34 13.34
C LEU A 501 -0.89 -8.77 12.73
N GLU A 502 -1.01 -7.45 12.77
CA GLU A 502 -2.16 -6.71 12.25
C GLU A 502 -1.73 -5.55 11.37
N GLY A 503 -2.63 -5.11 10.48
CA GLY A 503 -2.41 -3.95 9.62
C GLY A 503 -1.13 -4.06 8.78
N GLN A 504 -0.23 -3.09 8.94
CA GLN A 504 1.02 -3.00 8.17
C GLN A 504 2.01 -4.11 8.49
N ASP A 505 2.05 -4.59 9.72
CA ASP A 505 2.96 -5.69 10.08
C ASP A 505 2.46 -7.02 9.50
N ALA A 506 1.14 -7.20 9.40
CA ALA A 506 0.57 -8.33 8.66
C ALA A 506 0.90 -8.25 7.16
N LEU A 507 0.84 -7.06 6.56
CA LEU A 507 1.24 -6.84 5.16
C LEU A 507 2.71 -7.18 4.92
N LYS A 508 3.61 -6.77 5.81
CA LYS A 508 5.04 -7.15 5.75
C LYS A 508 5.24 -8.65 5.88
N GLU A 509 4.47 -9.31 6.74
CA GLU A 509 4.56 -10.78 6.88
C GLU A 509 4.05 -11.50 5.61
N MET A 510 3.00 -10.97 4.96
CA MET A 510 2.52 -11.50 3.68
C MET A 510 3.52 -11.26 2.56
N SER A 511 4.16 -10.10 2.53
CA SER A 511 5.14 -9.75 1.49
C SER A 511 6.41 -10.58 1.55
N LEU A 512 6.78 -11.15 2.70
CA LEU A 512 7.93 -12.07 2.81
C LEU A 512 7.80 -13.32 1.93
N CYS A 513 6.59 -13.85 1.71
CA CYS A 513 6.36 -14.95 0.76
C CYS A 513 6.52 -14.51 -0.68
N GLU A 514 6.06 -13.30 -0.96
CA GLU A 514 6.09 -12.74 -2.28
C GLU A 514 7.48 -12.19 -2.63
N TYR A 515 8.33 -11.94 -1.63
CA TYR A 515 9.35 -10.90 -1.67
C TYR A 515 8.65 -9.53 -1.80
N GLU A 516 8.89 -8.56 -0.91
CA GLU A 516 8.28 -7.22 -1.01
C GLU A 516 8.41 -6.72 -2.45
N SER A 517 7.26 -6.59 -3.14
CA SER A 517 7.30 -6.13 -4.52
C SER A 517 8.00 -4.80 -4.50
N THR A 518 9.04 -4.71 -5.26
CA THR A 518 9.93 -3.58 -5.08
C THR A 518 9.27 -2.27 -5.50
N TRP A 519 8.18 -2.35 -6.26
CA TRP A 519 7.19 -1.30 -6.55
C TRP A 519 6.39 -0.84 -5.34
N THR A 520 5.92 -1.74 -4.48
CA THR A 520 5.23 -1.34 -3.23
C THR A 520 6.17 -0.54 -2.35
N LEU A 521 7.46 -0.89 -2.26
CA LEU A 521 8.46 -0.07 -1.52
C LEU A 521 8.68 1.36 -2.07
N TYR A 522 8.37 1.65 -3.34
CA TYR A 522 8.45 3.02 -3.90
C TYR A 522 7.14 3.79 -3.84
N LEU A 523 6.01 3.11 -3.64
CA LEU A 523 4.70 3.73 -3.42
C LEU A 523 4.38 3.85 -1.92
N ASP A 524 4.96 2.99 -1.09
CA ASP A 524 4.92 3.01 0.38
C ASP A 524 6.13 3.69 1.03
#